data_AF-A0A947JMY3-F1
#
_entry.id   AF-A0A947JMY3-F1
#
_cell.length_a   1.000
_cell.length_b   1.000
_cell.length_c   1.000
_cell.angle_alpha   90.00
_cell.angle_beta   90.00
_cell.angle_gamma   90.00
#
_symmetry.space_group_name_H-M   'P 1'
#
loop_
_entity.id
_entity.type
_entity.pdbx_description
1 polymer ?
#
loop_
_entity_poly.entity_id
_entity_poly.type
_entity_poly.pdbx_seq_one_letter_code
_entity_poly.pdbx_strand_id
1 'polypeptide(L)' 'MEKELEEWRKLHRFYLYTSSYETKDLANFLGVSSRTMQRWLKEKTKPSKEQLAQIKIYIAKNQVKTSL' A
#
# COMPACT_ATOMS: atom_id res chain seq x y z
N MET A 1 -7.68 9.71 -8.73
CA MET A 1 -7.15 8.78 -7.71
C MET A 1 -7.98 8.92 -6.44
N GLU A 2 -8.28 7.84 -5.71
CA GLU A 2 -8.97 7.96 -4.41
C GLU A 2 -8.00 8.50 -3.35
N LYS A 3 -8.52 9.31 -2.40
CA LYS A 3 -7.72 10.07 -1.43
C LYS A 3 -6.80 9.17 -0.59
N GLU A 4 -7.25 7.97 -0.27
CA GLU A 4 -6.50 7.07 0.63
C GLU A 4 -5.36 6.36 -0.11
N LEU A 5 -5.54 6.11 -1.41
CA LEU A 5 -4.48 5.62 -2.28
C LEU A 5 -3.40 6.69 -2.48
N GLU A 6 -3.82 7.96 -2.61
CA GLU A 6 -2.94 9.12 -2.72
C GLU A 6 -2.08 9.30 -1.45
N GLU A 7 -2.68 9.17 -0.26
CA GLU A 7 -1.96 9.24 1.01
C GLU A 7 -0.96 8.10 1.19
N TRP A 8 -1.34 6.86 0.88
CA TRP A 8 -0.41 5.72 0.86
C TRP A 8 0.75 5.96 -0.12
N ARG A 9 0.44 6.48 -1.32
CA ARG A 9 1.41 6.78 -2.37
C ARG A 9 2.35 7.92 -2.00
N LYS A 10 1.91 8.90 -1.21
CA LYS A 10 2.77 9.96 -0.66
C LYS A 10 3.71 9.42 0.42
N LEU A 11 3.20 8.59 1.31
CA LEU A 11 3.97 7.99 2.41
C LEU A 11 5.10 7.07 1.88
N HIS A 12 4.88 6.41 0.74
CA HIS A 12 5.84 5.50 0.12
C HIS A 12 6.49 6.05 -1.16
N ARG A 13 6.35 7.36 -1.45
CA ARG A 13 6.93 8.01 -2.64
C ARG A 13 8.45 7.87 -2.72
N PHE A 14 9.12 7.64 -1.59
CA PHE A 14 10.56 7.39 -1.52
C PHE A 14 11.02 6.08 -2.18
N TYR A 15 10.11 5.11 -2.38
CA TYR A 15 10.50 3.75 -2.79
C TYR A 15 9.99 3.31 -4.16
N LEU A 16 9.38 4.24 -4.94
CA LEU A 16 8.75 3.94 -6.22
C LEU A 16 9.72 3.40 -7.31
N TYR A 17 11.03 3.46 -7.07
CA TYR A 17 12.06 3.00 -8.00
C TYR A 17 12.71 1.66 -7.65
N THR A 18 12.42 1.09 -6.50
CA THR A 18 12.96 -0.22 -6.13
C THR A 18 11.80 -1.13 -5.78
N SER A 19 11.91 -2.42 -6.12
CA SER A 19 11.04 -3.47 -5.57
C SER A 19 11.21 -3.49 -4.05
N SER A 20 10.64 -2.50 -3.34
CA SER A 20 10.86 -2.34 -1.92
C SER A 20 10.13 -3.46 -1.21
N TYR A 21 10.86 -4.07 -0.29
CA TYR A 21 10.41 -5.09 0.65
C TYR A 21 8.99 -4.81 1.20
N GLU A 22 8.67 -3.53 1.42
CA GLU A 22 7.37 -3.04 1.92
C GLU A 22 6.18 -3.29 0.98
N THR A 23 6.38 -3.30 -0.34
CA THR A 23 5.32 -3.63 -1.29
C THR A 23 4.95 -5.13 -1.20
N LYS A 24 5.93 -5.99 -0.88
CA LYS A 24 5.69 -7.42 -0.66
C LYS A 24 5.00 -7.64 0.68
N ASP A 25 5.42 -6.96 1.74
CA ASP A 25 4.79 -7.07 3.05
C ASP A 25 3.33 -6.61 3.03
N LEU A 26 3.02 -5.49 2.37
CA LEU A 26 1.63 -5.07 2.21
C LEU A 26 0.84 -6.04 1.33
N ALA A 27 1.42 -6.55 0.25
CA ALA A 27 0.76 -7.57 -0.59
C ALA A 27 0.40 -8.82 0.23
N ASN A 28 1.34 -9.28 1.07
CA ASN A 28 1.14 -10.40 1.99
C ASN A 28 0.06 -10.10 3.03
N PHE A 29 0.08 -8.91 3.64
CA PHE A 29 -0.92 -8.48 4.62
C PHE A 29 -2.34 -8.43 4.04
N LEU A 30 -2.48 -7.99 2.79
CA LEU A 30 -3.75 -7.91 2.08
C LEU A 30 -4.16 -9.23 1.41
N GLY A 31 -3.30 -10.25 1.43
CA GLY A 31 -3.54 -11.52 0.73
C GLY A 31 -3.63 -11.38 -0.78
N VAL A 32 -2.96 -10.38 -1.37
CA VAL A 32 -2.96 -10.14 -2.82
C VAL A 32 -1.58 -10.38 -3.42
N SER A 33 -1.53 -10.64 -4.74
CA SER A 33 -0.24 -10.75 -5.42
C SER A 33 0.46 -9.38 -5.54
N SER A 34 1.80 -9.37 -5.56
CA SER A 34 2.57 -8.15 -5.86
C SER A 34 2.20 -7.56 -7.24
N ARG A 35 1.77 -8.40 -8.18
CA ARG A 35 1.27 -7.95 -9.49
C ARG A 35 -0.03 -7.15 -9.37
N THR A 36 -0.92 -7.53 -8.45
CA THR A 36 -2.15 -6.78 -8.14
C THR A 36 -1.79 -5.41 -7.58
N MET A 37 -0.87 -5.34 -6.63
CA MET A 37 -0.34 -4.08 -6.09
C MET A 37 0.24 -3.19 -7.20
N GLN A 38 1.10 -3.74 -8.07
CA GLN A 38 1.65 -2.99 -9.20
C GLN A 38 0.57 -2.46 -10.16
N ARG A 39 -0.53 -3.21 -10.36
CA ARG A 39 -1.66 -2.73 -11.18
C ARG A 39 -2.40 -1.57 -10.53
N TRP A 40 -2.60 -1.60 -9.22
CA TRP A 40 -3.16 -0.47 -8.46
C TRP A 40 -2.25 0.77 -8.55
N LEU A 41 -0.94 0.58 -8.42
CA LEU A 41 0.05 1.67 -8.51
C LEU A 41 0.13 2.31 -9.90
N LYS A 42 -0.14 1.53 -10.94
CA LYS A 42 -0.24 1.97 -12.34
C LYS A 42 -1.66 2.43 -12.70
N GLU A 43 -2.56 2.53 -11.72
CA GLU A 43 -3.97 2.92 -11.89
C GLU A 43 -4.75 2.07 -12.90
N LYS A 44 -4.26 0.86 -13.21
CA LYS A 44 -4.92 -0.06 -14.15
C LYS A 44 -6.15 -0.74 -13.55
N THR A 45 -6.13 -0.90 -12.23
CA THR A 45 -7.24 -1.45 -11.42
C THR A 45 -7.29 -0.67 -10.12
N LYS A 46 -8.40 -0.80 -9.37
CA LYS A 46 -8.54 -0.19 -8.04
C LYS A 46 -8.72 -1.28 -6.98
N PRO A 47 -8.24 -1.07 -5.74
CA PRO A 47 -8.59 -1.92 -4.61
C PRO A 47 -10.08 -1.81 -4.28
N SER A 48 -10.63 -2.83 -3.62
CA SER A 48 -11.98 -2.80 -3.06
C SER A 48 -12.05 -1.92 -1.81
N LYS A 49 -13.26 -1.59 -1.36
CA LYS A 49 -13.49 -0.85 -0.11
C LYS A 49 -12.89 -1.56 1.11
N GLU A 50 -12.99 -2.88 1.17
CA GLU A 50 -12.40 -3.70 2.24
C GLU A 50 -10.87 -3.64 2.20
N GLN A 51 -10.28 -3.75 1.01
CA GLN A 51 -8.82 -3.65 0.82
C GLN A 51 -8.31 -2.26 1.23
N LEU A 52 -9.05 -1.19 0.92
CA LEU A 52 -8.73 0.17 1.37
C LEU A 52 -8.77 0.30 2.90
N ALA A 53 -9.76 -0.31 3.55
CA ALA A 53 -9.82 -0.33 5.02
C ALA A 53 -8.63 -1.08 5.63
N GLN A 54 -8.25 -2.23 5.05
CA GLN A 54 -7.07 -2.97 5.49
C GLN A 54 -5.76 -2.20 5.28
N ILE A 55 -5.62 -1.49 4.15
CA ILE A 55 -4.47 -0.61 3.90
C ILE A 55 -4.37 0.47 4.99
N LYS A 56 -5.48 1.12 5.37
CA LYS A 56 -5.49 2.10 6.47
C LYS A 56 -5.00 1.50 7.79
N ILE A 57 -5.47 0.30 8.13
CA ILE A 57 -5.05 -0.40 9.36
C ILE A 57 -3.56 -0.72 9.30
N TYR A 58 -3.05 -1.17 8.16
CA TYR A 58 -1.63 -1.47 7.98
C TYR A 58 -0.76 -0.23 8.18
N ILE A 59 -1.13 0.90 7.56
CA ILE A 59 -0.42 2.18 7.71
C ILE A 59 -0.42 2.59 9.19
N ALA A 60 -1.57 2.57 9.86
CA ALA A 60 -1.68 2.94 11.26
C ALA A 60 -0.79 2.08 12.16
N LYS A 61 -0.73 0.75 11.93
CA LYS A 61 0.14 -0.16 12.67
C LYS A 61 1.63 0.12 12.46
N ASN A 62 2.03 0.46 11.23
CA ASN A 62 3.44 0.70 10.92
C ASN A 62 3.93 2.09 11.35
N GLN A 63 3.07 3.12 11.36
CA GLN A 63 3.43 4.45 11.88
C GLN A 63 3.77 4.42 13.38
N VAL A 64 3.10 3.57 14.16
CA VAL A 64 3.38 3.36 15.58
C VAL A 64 4.74 2.70 15.82
N LYS A 65 5.17 1.80 14.92
CA LYS A 65 6.47 1.12 15.04
C LYS A 65 7.67 2.04 14.78
N THR A 66 7.51 3.10 13.99
CA THR A 66 8.59 4.04 13.68
C THR A 66 8.75 5.16 14.70
N SER A 67 7.88 5.23 15.72
CA SER A 67 7.87 6.27 16.76
C SER A 67 8.42 5.79 18.11
N LEU A 68 9.09 4.63 18.14
CA LEU A 68 9.78 4.03 19.29
C LEU A 68 11.27 3.89 18.95
#